data_AF-A0A7L1E7B5-F1
#
_entry.id   AF-A0A7L1E7B5-F1
#
_cell.length_a   1.000
_cell.length_b   1.000
_cell.length_c   1.000
_cell.angle_alpha   90.00
_cell.angle_beta   90.00
_cell.angle_gamma   90.00
#
_symmetry.space_group_name_H-M   'P 1'
#
loop_
_entity.id
_entity.type
_entity.pdbx_description
1 polymer ?
#
loop_
_entity_poly.entity_id
_entity_poly.type
_entity_poly.pdbx_seq_one_letter_code
_entity_poly.pdbx_strand_id
1 'polypeptide(L)' 'LSQYAQSHVPVSPTIPSLQVGVEDATSSCSITLRVRPQLSIGALKEQVFREYGFHPLAQRWIIGQSLCQDGRSLR' A
#
# COMPACT_ATOMS: atom_id res chain seq x y z
N LEU A 1 7.25 -42.53 22.40
CA LEU A 1 7.47 -41.13 22.80
C LEU A 1 8.10 -40.40 21.62
N SER A 2 7.30 -39.92 20.67
CA SER A 2 7.78 -39.02 19.62
C SER A 2 6.79 -37.87 19.58
N GLN A 3 7.00 -36.92 20.48
CA GLN A 3 6.17 -35.73 20.60
C GLN A 3 6.73 -34.76 19.57
N TYR A 4 6.02 -34.66 18.45
CA TYR A 4 6.31 -33.77 17.34
C TYR A 4 6.37 -32.33 17.88
N ALA A 5 7.58 -31.84 18.14
CA ALA A 5 7.82 -30.47 18.54
C ALA A 5 7.57 -29.58 17.32
N GLN A 6 6.30 -29.22 17.11
CA GLN A 6 5.91 -28.14 16.22
C GLN A 6 6.47 -26.84 16.80
N SER A 7 7.61 -26.42 16.28
CA SER A 7 8.13 -25.07 16.43
C SER A 7 7.13 -24.10 15.82
N HIS A 8 6.16 -23.67 16.63
CA HIS A 8 5.23 -22.61 16.28
C HIS A 8 6.01 -21.29 16.29
N VAL A 9 6.71 -21.01 15.19
CA VAL A 9 7.34 -19.71 14.94
C VAL A 9 6.22 -18.67 15.03
N PRO A 10 6.27 -17.71 15.97
CA PRO A 10 5.28 -16.65 15.98
C PRO A 10 5.43 -15.86 14.69
N VAL A 11 4.46 -15.99 13.78
CA VAL A 11 4.36 -15.14 12.61
C VAL A 11 4.10 -13.73 13.15
N SER A 12 5.16 -12.93 13.28
CA SER A 12 5.03 -11.51 13.57
C SER A 12 4.03 -10.91 12.58
N PRO A 13 3.08 -10.07 13.01
CA PRO A 13 2.13 -9.46 12.11
C PRO A 13 2.91 -8.65 11.06
N THR A 14 3.00 -9.21 9.86
CA THR A 14 3.73 -8.60 8.75
C THR A 14 2.85 -7.47 8.25
N ILE A 15 3.28 -6.23 8.46
CA ILE A 15 2.55 -5.07 7.92
C ILE A 15 2.52 -5.23 6.39
N PRO A 16 1.34 -5.19 5.75
CA PRO A 16 1.26 -5.29 4.30
C PRO A 16 2.02 -4.11 3.66
N SER A 17 2.85 -4.43 2.67
CA SER A 17 3.53 -3.44 1.83
C SER A 17 2.90 -3.42 0.45
N LEU A 18 2.55 -2.23 -0.04
CA LEU A 18 2.08 -2.00 -1.39
C LEU A 18 3.22 -1.43 -2.22
N GLN A 19 3.58 -2.10 -3.31
CA GLN A 19 4.48 -1.52 -4.31
C GLN A 19 3.67 -0.59 -5.21
N VAL A 20 4.12 0.65 -5.34
CA VAL A 20 3.44 1.71 -6.08
C VAL A 20 4.38 2.24 -7.15
N GLY A 21 3.97 2.15 -8.41
CA GLY A 21 4.60 2.87 -9.50
C GLY A 21 4.17 4.34 -9.46
N VAL A 22 5.14 5.25 -9.48
CA VAL A 22 4.94 6.69 -9.61
C VAL A 22 5.47 7.09 -10.97
N GLU A 23 4.59 7.61 -11.81
CA GLU A 23 4.92 8.11 -13.14
C GLU A 23 4.58 9.60 -13.21
N ASP A 24 5.51 10.39 -13.73
CA ASP A 24 5.28 11.78 -14.14
C ASP A 24 5.53 11.95 -15.65
N ALA A 25 5.43 13.18 -16.16
CA ALA A 25 5.58 13.47 -17.59
C ALA A 25 6.96 13.13 -18.18
N THR A 26 7.97 12.91 -17.33
CA THR A 26 9.39 12.79 -17.69
C THR A 26 10.09 11.59 -17.06
N SER A 27 9.50 10.94 -16.06
CA SER A 27 10.16 9.91 -15.25
C SER A 27 9.18 8.94 -14.61
N SER A 28 9.66 7.73 -14.35
CA SER A 28 8.94 6.68 -13.62
C SER A 28 9.84 6.11 -12.51
N CYS A 29 9.29 5.91 -11.32
CA CYS A 29 9.99 5.26 -10.21
C CYS A 29 9.01 4.34 -9.45
N SER A 30 9.51 3.36 -8.70
CA SER A 30 8.68 2.56 -7.81
C SER A 30 9.02 2.82 -6.35
N ILE A 31 7.98 3.01 -5.55
CA ILE A 31 8.07 3.21 -4.10
C ILE A 31 7.34 2.07 -3.38
N THR A 32 7.78 1.75 -2.17
CA THR A 32 7.13 0.76 -1.31
C THR A 32 6.44 1.47 -0.17
N LEU A 33 5.11 1.44 -0.16
CA LEU A 33 4.30 2.03 0.90
C LEU A 33 3.86 0.96 1.89
N ARG A 34 4.06 1.22 3.19
CA ARG A 34 3.44 0.40 4.23
C ARG A 34 1.99 0.80 4.36
N VAL A 35 1.09 -0.14 4.10
CA VAL A 35 -0.36 0.11 4.12
C VAL A 35 -1.04 -0.80 5.14
N ARG A 36 -2.07 -0.29 5.81
CA ARG A 36 -2.97 -1.13 6.61
C ARG A 36 -4.03 -1.74 5.69
N PRO A 37 -4.47 -3.00 5.93
CA PRO A 37 -5.43 -3.70 5.07
C PRO A 37 -6.79 -3.01 4.88
N GLN A 38 -7.11 -1.99 5.68
CA GLN A 38 -8.39 -1.29 5.69
C GLN A 38 -8.27 0.17 5.22
N LEU A 39 -7.11 0.57 4.67
CA LEU A 39 -6.93 1.93 4.16
C LEU A 39 -7.81 2.16 2.93
N SER A 40 -8.55 3.27 2.94
CA SER A 40 -9.21 3.81 1.75
C SER A 40 -8.20 4.53 0.86
N ILE A 41 -8.54 4.72 -0.42
CA ILE A 41 -7.71 5.49 -1.35
C ILE A 41 -7.45 6.92 -0.84
N GLY A 42 -8.45 7.55 -0.21
CA GLY A 42 -8.28 8.88 0.39
C GLY A 42 -7.21 8.87 1.50
N ALA A 43 -7.22 7.86 2.38
CA ALA A 43 -6.22 7.77 3.43
C ALA A 43 -4.82 7.40 2.89
N LEU A 44 -4.74 6.67 1.78
CA LEU A 44 -3.48 6.41 1.06
C LEU A 44 -2.94 7.71 0.44
N LYS A 45 -3.81 8.53 -0.16
CA LYS A 45 -3.43 9.84 -0.71
C LYS A 45 -2.88 10.76 0.36
N GLU A 46 -3.53 10.82 1.51
CA GLU A 46 -3.01 11.59 2.64
C GLU A 46 -1.66 11.08 3.14
N GLN A 47 -1.46 9.76 3.18
CA GLN A 47 -0.17 9.19 3.57
C GLN A 47 0.93 9.61 2.59
N VAL A 48 0.70 9.49 1.28
CA VAL A 48 1.66 9.93 0.26
C VAL A 48 1.89 11.44 0.32
N PHE A 49 0.88 12.24 0.64
CA PHE A 49 1.06 13.67 0.87
C PHE A 49 1.96 13.95 2.07
N ARG A 50 1.76 13.25 3.20
CA ARG A 50 2.59 13.40 4.41
C ARG A 50 4.03 12.94 4.21
N GLU A 51 4.23 11.85 3.46
CA GLU A 51 5.52 11.18 3.34
C GLU A 51 6.36 11.70 2.16
N TYR A 52 5.71 12.15 1.07
CA TYR A 52 6.38 12.59 -0.16
C TYR A 52 5.95 13.98 -0.65
N GLY A 53 4.92 14.60 -0.06
CA GLY A 53 4.48 15.96 -0.41
C GLY A 53 3.56 16.08 -1.62
N PHE A 54 3.18 14.98 -2.28
CA PHE A 54 2.28 15.04 -3.43
C PHE A 54 0.85 15.39 -3.00
N HIS A 55 0.31 16.53 -3.44
CA HIS A 55 -1.01 16.98 -3.03
C HIS A 55 -2.12 15.96 -3.42
N PRO A 56 -3.07 15.61 -2.54
CA PRO A 56 -4.07 14.56 -2.79
C PRO A 56 -4.88 14.73 -4.09
N LEU A 57 -5.16 15.98 -4.49
CA LEU A 57 -5.87 16.29 -5.74
C LEU A 57 -5.05 16.01 -7.01
N ALA A 58 -3.73 16.01 -6.91
CA ALA A 58 -2.84 15.68 -8.02
C ALA A 58 -2.60 14.17 -8.15
N GLN A 59 -2.98 13.38 -7.15
CA GLN A 59 -2.75 11.94 -7.13
C GLN A 59 -3.87 11.17 -7.86
N ARG A 60 -3.50 10.46 -8.92
CA ARG A 60 -4.38 9.49 -9.61
C ARG A 60 -3.86 8.08 -9.32
N TRP A 61 -4.71 7.28 -8.66
CA TRP A 61 -4.35 5.92 -8.28
C TRP A 61 -4.94 4.92 -9.25
N ILE A 62 -4.09 4.05 -9.78
CA ILE A 62 -4.48 2.91 -10.62
C ILE A 62 -4.09 1.65 -9.85
N ILE A 63 -5.06 0.80 -9.55
CA ILE A 63 -4.83 -0.49 -8.88
C ILE A 63 -5.34 -1.58 -9.81
N GLY A 64 -4.44 -2.47 -10.24
CA GLY A 64 -4.69 -3.39 -11.34
C GLY A 64 -4.90 -2.62 -12.65
N GLN A 65 -6.12 -2.65 -13.18
CA GLN A 65 -6.49 -1.96 -14.43
C GLN A 65 -7.59 -0.89 -14.21
N SER A 66 -7.91 -0.57 -12.94
CA SER A 66 -9.00 0.35 -12.60
C SER A 66 -8.46 1.66 -12.03
N LEU A 67 -8.96 2.78 -12.55
CA LEU A 67 -8.74 4.10 -11.95
C LEU A 67 -9.59 4.20 -10.67
N CYS A 68 -8.93 4.33 -9.52
CA CYS A 68 -9.60 4.40 -8.24
C CYS A 68 -10.02 5.83 -7.92
N GLN A 69 -11.34 6.04 -7.78
CA GLN A 69 -11.90 7.28 -7.25
C GLN A 69 -11.92 7.25 -5.71
N ASP A 70 -11.88 8.42 -5.10
CA ASP A 70 -11.94 8.57 -3.64
C ASP A 70 -13.25 7.95 -3.12
N GLY A 71 -13.14 6.82 -2.42
CA GLY A 71 -14.29 6.12 -1.84
C GLY A 71 -14.26 4.60 -1.95
N ARG A 72 -13.38 4.01 -2.78
CA ARG A 72 -13.14 2.55 -2.76
C ARG A 72 -12.08 2.21 -1.71
N SER A 73 -12.35 1.17 -0.91
CA SER A 73 -11.31 0.53 -0.09
C SER A 73 -10.42 -0.35 -0.97
N LEU A 74 -9.12 -0.43 -0.65
CA LEU A 74 -8.21 -1.45 -1.16
C LEU A 74 -8.70 -2.81 -0.63
N ARG A 75 -9.50 -3.55 -1.40
CA ARG A 75 -9.89 -4.93 -1.12
C ARG A 75 -9.43 -5.83 -2.24
#